data_AF-X6K7R1-F1
#
_entry.id   AF-X6K7R1-F1
#
_cell.length_a   1.000
_cell.length_b   1.000
_cell.length_c   1.000
_cell.angle_alpha   90.00
_cell.angle_beta   90.00
_cell.angle_gamma   90.00
#
_symmetry.space_group_name_H-M   'P 1'
#
loop_
_entity.id
_entity.type
_entity.pdbx_description
1 polymer ?
#
loop_
_entity_poly.entity_id
_entity_poly.type
_entity_poly.pdbx_seq_one_letter_code
_entity_poly.pdbx_strand_id
1 'polypeptide(L)'
;MKQDVQDLRGAPLAALFRGESALKRIQIALFALFLTGPLVALSIFGPPDLYERRDFTSFPTLGHIFSSDNVGRKQLSDALIERFYPRKWAVSARNWTDWRIFGFLDTSTVVSGGNGYLFYKPGLVSRDCSKKDDITASLETYRLHMALAAAAGMDLMITMSPNKETVENNSVTGRAAIYAKCYDEIRQIETDAYQRYGRGMFHSHEDSIRRIGSQVGQRYARYDTHWVPAMHIAAIEDIREWLGYPARLDTIHTTTQTRNMELTGMVAQNDPETVPDAVDDDLATWAAQLQKIPGRTVVLHDSFYMAAAKRLSPHFQDVKFIHLEDAAAAFRDRPDAQYDEIGASLQQADRIIVNSVERFMAIRYAGAALSWNSVLGQEILRRNGIAAKGRCGSNSVADAPESSLSLKNVERLSPTRFRVTSADSYIVVEPGAAPAGSRTFCFSLAIKAPGSEMVGLAIPGRGAAFSKYSIVTVSLDQQGRGEINLLLPADYMGSVFRITPTFSSQDFEIDRLKTGWQ
;
A
#
# COMPACT_ATOMS: atom_id res chain seq x y z
N MET A 1 0.91 -45.02 48.38
CA MET A 1 -0.05 -44.39 49.29
C MET A 1 -1.28 -43.97 48.49
N LYS A 2 -2.34 -44.77 48.56
CA LYS A 2 -3.70 -44.39 48.17
C LYS A 2 -4.29 -43.66 49.38
N GLN A 3 -4.73 -42.41 49.23
CA GLN A 3 -5.52 -41.74 50.25
C GLN A 3 -6.53 -40.82 49.57
N ASP A 4 -7.79 -41.26 49.63
CA ASP A 4 -9.03 -40.49 49.75
C ASP A 4 -9.20 -39.22 48.91
N VAL A 5 -9.63 -39.42 47.66
CA VAL A 5 -10.45 -38.42 46.96
C VAL A 5 -11.88 -38.58 47.48
N GLN A 6 -12.19 -37.89 48.58
CA GLN A 6 -13.58 -37.75 49.03
C GLN A 6 -14.38 -36.89 48.05
N ASP A 7 -15.58 -37.37 47.78
CA ASP A 7 -16.59 -36.85 46.87
C ASP A 7 -17.05 -35.44 47.29
N LEU A 8 -16.58 -34.40 46.59
CA LEU A 8 -16.97 -32.99 46.81
C LEU A 8 -18.26 -32.60 46.07
N ARG A 9 -19.01 -33.56 45.54
CA ARG A 9 -20.29 -33.33 44.86
C ARG A 9 -21.42 -33.11 45.88
N GLY A 10 -21.43 -31.98 46.58
CA GLY A 10 -22.57 -31.62 47.44
C GLY A 10 -22.31 -30.62 48.57
N ALA A 11 -21.06 -30.22 48.81
CA ALA A 11 -20.78 -29.19 49.81
C ALA A 11 -21.26 -27.81 49.29
N PRO A 12 -22.10 -27.06 50.03
CA PRO A 12 -22.46 -25.71 49.64
C PRO A 12 -21.18 -24.86 49.59
N LEU A 13 -21.01 -24.03 48.56
CA LEU A 13 -19.84 -23.16 48.36
C LEU A 13 -19.44 -22.38 49.64
N ALA A 14 -20.41 -22.07 50.51
CA ALA A 14 -20.18 -21.42 51.79
C ALA A 14 -19.29 -22.22 52.79
N ALA A 15 -19.19 -23.54 52.65
CA ALA A 15 -18.38 -24.40 53.52
C ALA A 15 -16.88 -24.34 53.19
N LEU A 16 -16.51 -24.05 51.93
CA LEU A 16 -15.12 -23.89 51.48
C LEU A 16 -14.43 -22.64 52.05
N PHE A 17 -15.18 -21.69 52.63
CA PHE A 17 -14.65 -20.41 53.11
C PHE A 17 -14.71 -20.23 54.64
N ARG A 18 -15.03 -21.28 55.40
CA ARG A 18 -15.04 -21.23 56.88
C ARG A 18 -13.59 -21.23 57.40
N GLY A 19 -13.13 -20.09 57.90
CA GLY A 19 -11.80 -19.91 58.50
C GLY A 19 -10.90 -18.86 57.84
N GLU A 20 -11.32 -18.30 56.70
CA GLU A 20 -10.55 -17.29 55.99
C GLU A 20 -10.92 -15.86 56.43
N SER A 21 -9.93 -14.98 56.56
CA SER A 21 -10.16 -13.57 56.90
C SER A 21 -11.04 -12.88 55.87
N ALA A 22 -11.80 -11.86 56.28
CA ALA A 22 -12.68 -11.09 55.38
C ALA A 22 -11.94 -10.55 54.14
N LEU A 23 -10.66 -10.19 54.31
CA LEU A 23 -9.78 -9.77 53.22
C LEU A 23 -9.59 -10.85 52.15
N LYS A 24 -9.39 -12.11 52.56
CA LYS A 24 -9.20 -13.23 51.63
C LYS A 24 -10.48 -13.53 50.86
N ARG A 25 -11.65 -13.44 51.50
CA ARG A 25 -12.95 -13.56 50.83
C ARG A 25 -13.17 -12.46 49.79
N ILE A 26 -12.81 -11.22 50.13
CA ILE A 26 -12.86 -10.09 49.20
C ILE A 26 -11.91 -10.33 48.01
N GLN A 27 -10.68 -10.78 48.26
CA GLN A 27 -9.73 -11.10 47.21
C GLN A 27 -10.24 -12.21 46.28
N ILE A 28 -10.83 -13.27 46.82
CA ILE A 28 -11.41 -14.36 46.02
C ILE A 28 -12.62 -13.87 45.22
N ALA A 29 -13.49 -13.06 45.82
CA ALA A 29 -14.63 -12.48 45.11
C ALA A 29 -14.18 -11.54 43.98
N LEU A 30 -13.19 -10.67 44.24
CA LEU A 30 -12.60 -9.80 43.22
C LEU A 30 -11.90 -10.61 42.13
N PHE A 31 -11.18 -11.67 42.48
CA PHE A 31 -10.54 -12.57 41.52
C PHE A 31 -11.58 -13.29 40.65
N ALA A 32 -12.63 -13.86 41.26
CA ALA A 32 -13.73 -14.49 40.53
C ALA A 32 -14.45 -13.49 39.62
N LEU A 33 -14.70 -12.27 40.09
CA LEU A 33 -15.28 -11.19 39.29
C LEU A 33 -14.36 -10.79 38.13
N PHE A 34 -13.05 -10.74 38.34
CA PHE A 34 -12.08 -10.41 37.29
C PHE A 34 -11.98 -11.53 36.25
N LEU A 35 -12.10 -12.79 36.68
CA LEU A 35 -12.02 -13.96 35.82
C LEU A 35 -13.31 -14.19 35.02
N THR A 36 -14.47 -13.98 35.65
CA THR A 36 -15.80 -14.20 35.03
C THR A 36 -16.38 -12.95 34.41
N GLY A 37 -15.97 -11.76 34.84
CA GLY A 37 -16.46 -10.47 34.35
C GLY A 37 -16.36 -10.30 32.84
N PRO A 38 -15.23 -10.65 32.19
CA PRO A 38 -15.13 -10.62 30.73
C PRO A 38 -16.15 -11.51 30.02
N LEU A 39 -16.40 -12.72 30.54
CA LEU A 39 -17.35 -13.67 29.97
C LEU A 39 -18.79 -13.21 30.18
N VAL A 40 -19.11 -12.66 31.36
CA VAL A 40 -20.43 -12.11 31.66
C VAL A 40 -20.71 -10.89 30.80
N ALA A 41 -19.74 -9.97 30.67
CA ALA A 41 -19.87 -8.80 29.81
C ALA A 41 -20.06 -9.18 28.34
N LEU A 42 -19.27 -10.14 27.84
CA LEU A 42 -19.42 -10.68 26.49
C LEU A 42 -20.78 -11.35 26.28
N SER A 43 -21.31 -12.06 27.29
CA SER A 43 -22.62 -12.72 27.20
C SER A 43 -23.79 -11.73 27.21
N ILE A 44 -23.67 -10.61 27.92
CA ILE A 44 -24.74 -9.60 28.04
C ILE A 44 -24.71 -8.63 26.86
N PHE A 45 -23.53 -8.13 26.49
CA PHE A 45 -23.38 -7.04 25.53
C PHE A 45 -22.90 -7.50 24.15
N GLY A 46 -22.64 -8.80 23.98
CA GLY A 46 -22.00 -9.34 22.78
C GLY A 46 -20.53 -8.93 22.67
N PRO A 47 -19.86 -9.23 21.55
CA PRO A 47 -18.55 -8.66 21.25
C PRO A 47 -18.69 -7.14 21.04
N PRO A 48 -17.78 -6.32 21.59
CA PRO A 48 -17.79 -4.89 21.30
C PRO A 48 -17.47 -4.65 19.83
N ASP A 49 -18.01 -3.57 19.25
CA ASP A 49 -17.54 -3.12 17.94
C ASP A 49 -16.03 -2.86 18.00
N LEU A 50 -15.34 -3.17 16.90
CA LEU A 50 -13.93 -2.86 16.72
C LEU A 50 -13.68 -1.39 17.10
N TYR A 51 -12.77 -1.19 18.05
CA TYR A 51 -12.24 0.12 18.40
C TYR A 51 -10.78 0.18 17.95
N GLU A 52 -10.27 1.38 17.65
CA GLU A 52 -8.93 1.58 17.07
C GLU A 52 -8.73 0.96 15.67
N ARG A 53 -9.80 0.47 15.02
CA ARG A 53 -9.77 -0.21 13.70
C ARG A 53 -8.72 -1.32 13.60
N ARG A 54 -8.42 -1.99 14.71
CA ARG A 54 -7.58 -3.19 14.72
C ARG A 54 -8.44 -4.43 14.81
N ASP A 55 -8.07 -5.48 14.09
CA ASP A 55 -8.68 -6.78 14.29
C ASP A 55 -8.44 -7.25 15.71
N PHE A 56 -9.47 -7.86 16.30
CA PHE A 56 -9.29 -8.51 17.58
C PHE A 56 -8.36 -9.70 17.43
N THR A 57 -7.51 -9.90 18.43
CA THR A 57 -6.72 -11.10 18.61
C THR A 57 -7.64 -12.31 18.47
N SER A 58 -7.30 -13.22 17.56
CA SER A 58 -8.05 -14.45 17.35
C SER A 58 -7.98 -15.32 18.60
N PHE A 59 -9.05 -16.04 18.89
CA PHE A 59 -9.00 -17.02 19.98
C PHE A 59 -8.02 -18.14 19.60
N PRO A 60 -7.13 -18.55 20.51
CA PRO A 60 -6.25 -19.69 20.28
C PRO A 60 -7.05 -20.99 20.24
N THR A 61 -6.51 -22.02 19.60
CA THR A 61 -7.09 -23.37 19.72
C THR A 61 -6.91 -23.91 21.13
N LEU A 62 -7.79 -24.82 21.56
CA LEU A 62 -7.71 -25.44 22.90
C LEU A 62 -6.34 -26.10 23.15
N GLY A 63 -5.76 -26.74 22.13
CA GLY A 63 -4.43 -27.35 22.21
C GLY A 63 -3.34 -26.36 22.61
N HIS A 64 -3.38 -25.13 22.10
CA HIS A 64 -2.41 -24.09 22.47
C HIS A 64 -2.62 -23.57 23.89
N ILE A 65 -3.87 -23.47 24.36
CA ILE A 65 -4.19 -23.01 25.75
C ILE A 65 -3.64 -24.00 26.78
N PHE A 66 -3.82 -25.30 26.52
CA PHE A 66 -3.41 -26.38 27.42
C PHE A 66 -1.96 -26.85 27.21
N SER A 67 -1.25 -26.29 26.22
CA SER A 67 0.16 -26.60 26.01
C SER A 67 1.02 -26.13 27.19
N SER A 68 2.25 -26.66 27.29
CA SER A 68 3.20 -26.20 28.31
C SER A 68 3.68 -24.77 28.06
N ASP A 69 3.58 -24.25 26.83
CA ASP A 69 3.94 -22.87 26.51
C ASP A 69 2.88 -21.87 27.01
N ASN A 70 3.30 -20.63 27.25
CA ASN A 70 2.40 -19.55 27.65
C ASN A 70 1.78 -18.79 26.47
N VAL A 71 2.08 -19.18 25.23
CA VAL A 71 1.67 -18.44 24.02
C VAL A 71 0.15 -18.51 23.87
N GLY A 72 -0.43 -19.72 23.94
CA GLY A 72 -1.88 -19.89 23.86
C GLY A 72 -2.63 -19.21 25.00
N ARG A 73 -2.12 -19.28 26.23
CA ARG A 73 -2.74 -18.59 27.39
C ARG A 73 -2.70 -17.08 27.26
N LYS A 74 -1.59 -16.52 26.77
CA LYS A 74 -1.46 -15.07 26.50
C LYS A 74 -2.42 -14.64 25.40
N GLN A 75 -2.49 -15.38 24.28
CA GLN A 75 -3.40 -15.07 23.19
C GLN A 75 -4.88 -15.11 23.62
N LEU A 76 -5.27 -16.07 24.47
CA LEU A 76 -6.61 -16.11 25.06
C LEU A 76 -6.89 -14.89 25.94
N SER A 77 -5.93 -14.53 26.80
CA SER A 77 -6.03 -13.34 27.65
C SER A 77 -6.20 -12.08 26.81
N ASP A 78 -5.36 -11.89 25.79
CA ASP A 78 -5.43 -10.74 24.89
C ASP A 78 -6.79 -10.72 24.17
N ALA A 79 -7.23 -11.85 23.61
CA ALA A 79 -8.54 -11.98 22.95
C ALA A 79 -9.73 -11.65 23.86
N LEU A 80 -9.70 -12.07 25.13
CA LEU A 80 -10.75 -11.78 26.12
C LEU A 80 -10.73 -10.31 26.55
N ILE A 81 -9.55 -9.77 26.87
CA ILE A 81 -9.39 -8.39 27.32
C ILE A 81 -9.80 -7.43 26.19
N GLU A 82 -9.48 -7.75 24.94
CA GLU A 82 -9.86 -6.94 23.78
C GLU A 82 -11.37 -6.86 23.57
N ARG A 83 -12.08 -7.94 23.90
CA ARG A 83 -13.54 -8.01 23.82
C ARG A 83 -14.24 -7.57 25.11
N PHE A 84 -13.50 -7.08 26.10
CA PHE A 84 -14.06 -6.64 27.36
C PHE A 84 -14.56 -5.19 27.27
N TYR A 85 -15.88 -4.99 27.27
CA TYR A 85 -16.51 -3.66 27.17
C TYR A 85 -15.92 -2.62 28.14
N PRO A 86 -15.71 -2.91 29.45
CA PRO A 86 -15.10 -1.94 30.36
C PRO A 86 -13.71 -1.44 29.94
N ARG A 87 -12.92 -2.23 29.19
CA ARG A 87 -11.66 -1.73 28.60
C ARG A 87 -11.93 -0.66 27.55
N LYS A 88 -12.87 -0.89 26.63
CA LYS A 88 -13.27 0.10 25.61
C LYS A 88 -13.73 1.40 26.27
N TRP A 89 -14.53 1.29 27.34
CA TRP A 89 -14.96 2.45 28.14
C TRP A 89 -13.81 3.15 28.85
N ALA A 90 -12.88 2.42 29.46
CA ALA A 90 -11.71 3.02 30.11
C ALA A 90 -10.80 3.73 29.09
N VAL A 91 -10.57 3.14 27.92
CA VAL A 91 -9.80 3.75 26.82
C VAL A 91 -10.53 4.99 26.29
N SER A 92 -11.84 4.90 26.05
CA SER A 92 -12.66 6.04 25.64
C SER A 92 -12.64 7.17 26.67
N ALA A 93 -12.88 6.87 27.96
CA ALA A 93 -12.88 7.88 29.02
C ALA A 93 -11.50 8.54 29.18
N ARG A 94 -10.41 7.76 29.07
CA ARG A 94 -9.06 8.29 29.07
C ARG A 94 -8.83 9.20 27.86
N ASN A 95 -9.10 8.74 26.64
CA ASN A 95 -8.88 9.53 25.43
C ASN A 95 -9.75 10.80 25.39
N TRP A 96 -10.98 10.71 25.91
CA TRP A 96 -11.86 11.85 26.08
C TRP A 96 -11.25 12.87 27.06
N THR A 97 -10.74 12.40 28.20
CA THR A 97 -10.11 13.25 29.22
C THR A 97 -8.85 13.91 28.66
N ASP A 98 -7.95 13.13 28.07
CA ASP A 98 -6.72 13.61 27.42
C ASP A 98 -7.06 14.72 26.41
N TRP A 99 -8.03 14.47 25.54
CA TRP A 99 -8.36 15.41 24.48
C TRP A 99 -9.18 16.62 24.94
N ARG A 100 -10.28 16.43 25.68
CA ARG A 100 -11.22 17.50 26.05
C ARG A 100 -10.78 18.30 27.26
N ILE A 101 -10.08 17.68 28.22
CA ILE A 101 -9.63 18.35 29.45
C ILE A 101 -8.19 18.84 29.28
N PHE A 102 -7.28 17.97 28.82
CA PHE A 102 -5.87 18.33 28.70
C PHE A 102 -5.48 18.90 27.33
N GLY A 103 -6.39 18.88 26.35
CA GLY A 103 -6.16 19.49 25.04
C GLY A 103 -5.15 18.74 24.18
N PHE A 104 -4.80 17.50 24.51
CA PHE A 104 -3.88 16.69 23.71
C PHE A 104 -4.34 15.23 23.58
N LEU A 105 -3.98 14.60 22.47
CA LEU A 105 -4.25 13.19 22.23
C LEU A 105 -3.00 12.60 21.59
N ASP A 106 -2.50 11.48 22.11
CA ASP A 106 -1.32 10.81 21.57
C ASP A 106 -1.45 9.29 21.78
N THR A 107 -2.04 8.62 20.80
CA THR A 107 -2.20 7.16 20.77
C THR A 107 -1.19 6.55 19.80
N SER A 108 -1.32 5.25 19.47
CA SER A 108 -0.53 4.62 18.41
C SER A 108 -0.99 5.04 17.00
N THR A 109 -2.26 5.43 16.84
CA THR A 109 -2.91 5.69 15.55
C THR A 109 -3.25 7.16 15.32
N VAL A 110 -3.51 7.92 16.38
CA VAL A 110 -3.98 9.31 16.31
C VAL A 110 -3.13 10.21 17.18
N VAL A 111 -2.77 11.38 16.66
CA VAL A 111 -2.08 12.43 17.42
C VAL A 111 -2.77 13.78 17.20
N SER A 112 -2.95 14.56 18.26
CA SER A 112 -3.48 15.92 18.18
C SER A 112 -2.43 16.90 17.67
N GLY A 113 -2.83 17.78 16.76
CA GLY A 113 -2.11 19.00 16.42
C GLY A 113 -2.79 20.26 16.98
N GLY A 114 -2.48 21.40 16.38
CA GLY A 114 -3.07 22.69 16.74
C GLY A 114 -4.52 22.83 16.25
N ASN A 115 -5.24 23.83 16.80
CA ASN A 115 -6.59 24.21 16.37
C ASN A 115 -7.61 23.04 16.37
N GLY A 116 -7.40 22.05 17.25
CA GLY A 116 -8.27 20.88 17.35
C GLY A 116 -8.09 19.86 16.23
N TYR A 117 -7.07 19.95 15.38
CA TYR A 117 -6.82 18.94 14.35
C TYR A 117 -6.33 17.63 14.96
N LEU A 118 -6.82 16.51 14.43
CA LEU A 118 -6.27 15.17 14.65
C LEU A 118 -5.54 14.70 13.39
N PHE A 119 -4.41 14.02 13.57
CA PHE A 119 -3.60 13.47 12.49
C PHE A 119 -3.43 11.97 12.64
N TYR A 120 -3.32 11.28 11.51
CA TYR A 120 -2.98 9.87 11.46
C TYR A 120 -1.49 9.70 11.76
N LYS A 121 -1.19 9.28 13.00
CA LYS A 121 0.18 9.19 13.51
C LYS A 121 1.09 8.27 12.69
N PRO A 122 0.65 7.10 12.20
CA PRO A 122 1.50 6.26 11.35
C PRO A 122 1.93 6.96 10.06
N GLY A 123 1.13 7.89 9.53
CA GLY A 123 1.51 8.72 8.37
C GLY A 123 2.70 9.63 8.65
N LEU A 124 2.75 10.23 9.84
CA LEU A 124 3.88 11.05 10.31
C LEU A 124 5.11 10.19 10.60
N VAL A 125 4.93 9.10 11.35
CA VAL A 125 6.04 8.22 11.79
C VAL A 125 6.64 7.44 10.62
N SER A 126 5.86 7.12 9.59
CA SER A 126 6.39 6.46 8.37
C SER A 126 7.44 7.30 7.62
N ARG A 127 7.51 8.60 7.93
CA ARG A 127 8.52 9.55 7.43
C ARG A 127 9.44 10.04 8.55
N ASP A 128 9.80 9.14 9.46
CA ASP A 128 10.92 9.42 10.36
C ASP A 128 12.25 9.43 9.57
N CYS A 129 13.26 10.12 10.12
CA CYS A 129 14.54 10.31 9.45
C CYS A 129 15.25 8.98 9.14
N SER A 130 14.99 7.92 9.90
CA SER A 130 15.59 6.59 9.70
C SER A 130 15.01 5.85 8.49
N LYS A 131 13.86 6.30 7.95
CA LYS A 131 13.21 5.73 6.76
C LYS A 131 13.70 6.30 5.44
N LYS A 132 14.58 7.31 5.46
CA LYS A 132 15.05 8.00 4.25
C LYS A 132 15.62 7.03 3.20
N ASP A 133 16.45 6.08 3.62
CA ASP A 133 17.07 5.10 2.72
C ASP A 133 16.04 4.10 2.18
N ASP A 134 15.13 3.61 3.03
CA ASP A 134 14.04 2.71 2.63
C ASP A 134 13.10 3.36 1.60
N ILE A 135 12.76 4.64 1.80
CA ILE A 135 11.92 5.43 0.90
C ILE A 135 12.65 5.67 -0.42
N THR A 136 13.91 6.09 -0.38
CA THR A 136 14.73 6.27 -1.58
C THR A 136 14.82 4.98 -2.39
N ALA A 137 15.04 3.84 -1.71
CA ALA A 137 15.07 2.54 -2.35
C ALA A 137 13.71 2.12 -2.96
N SER A 138 12.59 2.53 -2.36
CA SER A 138 11.23 2.32 -2.87
C SER A 138 10.93 3.19 -4.10
N LEU A 139 11.46 4.42 -4.13
CA LEU A 139 11.32 5.34 -5.26
C LEU A 139 12.05 4.84 -6.52
N GLU A 140 13.09 4.02 -6.37
CA GLU A 140 13.72 3.33 -7.52
C GLU A 140 12.78 2.31 -8.19
N THR A 141 11.95 1.63 -7.40
CA THR A 141 10.91 0.75 -7.93
C THR A 141 9.87 1.54 -8.71
N TYR A 142 9.42 2.67 -8.15
CA TYR A 142 8.52 3.60 -8.85
C TYR A 142 9.14 4.06 -10.18
N ARG A 143 10.39 4.50 -10.17
CA ARG A 143 11.13 4.93 -11.37
C ARG A 143 11.12 3.85 -12.45
N LEU A 144 11.39 2.60 -12.08
CA LEU A 144 11.40 1.49 -13.02
C LEU A 144 10.01 1.15 -13.56
N HIS A 145 8.95 1.23 -12.76
CA HIS A 145 7.58 1.10 -13.26
C HIS A 145 7.27 2.15 -14.31
N MET A 146 7.59 3.42 -14.02
CA MET A 146 7.34 4.54 -14.94
C MET A 146 8.14 4.39 -16.23
N ALA A 147 9.43 4.03 -16.12
CA ALA A 147 10.29 3.82 -17.27
C ALA A 147 9.79 2.70 -18.21
N LEU A 148 9.38 1.56 -17.65
CA LEU A 148 8.87 0.44 -18.45
C LEU A 148 7.51 0.75 -19.06
N ALA A 149 6.62 1.43 -18.33
CA ALA A 149 5.32 1.87 -18.84
C ALA A 149 5.49 2.87 -20.00
N ALA A 150 6.36 3.87 -19.85
CA ALA A 150 6.66 4.84 -20.89
C ALA A 150 7.30 4.19 -22.12
N ALA A 151 8.27 3.28 -21.93
CA ALA A 151 8.90 2.55 -23.02
C ALA A 151 7.88 1.68 -23.80
N ALA A 152 6.90 1.13 -23.10
CA ALA A 152 5.78 0.39 -23.69
C ALA A 152 4.74 1.28 -24.39
N GLY A 153 4.84 2.61 -24.28
CA GLY A 153 3.84 3.55 -24.80
C GLY A 153 2.51 3.48 -24.07
N MET A 154 2.51 3.11 -22.79
CA MET A 154 1.30 3.09 -21.97
C MET A 154 0.83 4.51 -21.66
N ASP A 155 -0.46 4.77 -21.83
CA ASP A 155 -1.12 5.95 -21.25
C ASP A 155 -1.40 5.66 -19.77
N LEU A 156 -0.34 5.82 -18.95
CA LEU A 156 -0.34 5.64 -17.51
C LEU A 156 -0.23 7.00 -16.83
N MET A 157 -1.23 7.36 -16.03
CA MET A 157 -1.23 8.56 -15.20
C MET A 157 -1.19 8.16 -13.73
N ILE A 158 -0.31 8.77 -12.97
CA ILE A 158 -0.16 8.64 -11.53
C ILE A 158 -0.61 9.95 -10.90
N THR A 159 -1.63 9.87 -10.06
CA THR A 159 -2.16 10.98 -9.29
C THR A 159 -1.91 10.77 -7.82
N MET A 160 -1.61 11.85 -7.11
CA MET A 160 -1.35 11.81 -5.69
C MET A 160 -2.37 12.67 -4.94
N SER A 161 -3.10 12.02 -4.05
CA SER A 161 -3.88 12.72 -3.03
C SER A 161 -2.91 13.16 -1.93
N PRO A 162 -2.72 14.46 -1.66
CA PRO A 162 -1.75 14.89 -0.68
C PRO A 162 -2.19 14.44 0.72
N ASN A 163 -1.22 14.34 1.62
CA ASN A 163 -1.54 14.09 3.01
C ASN A 163 -2.19 15.30 3.68
N LYS A 164 -2.94 15.06 4.75
CA LYS A 164 -3.53 16.12 5.56
C LYS A 164 -2.47 17.01 6.20
N GLU A 165 -1.41 16.41 6.75
CA GLU A 165 -0.26 17.09 7.33
C GLU A 165 0.53 17.92 6.30
N THR A 166 0.48 17.56 5.01
CA THR A 166 1.03 18.35 3.91
C THR A 166 0.20 19.61 3.68
N VAL A 167 -1.13 19.46 3.57
CA VAL A 167 -2.03 20.56 3.21
C VAL A 167 -2.29 21.51 4.39
N GLU A 168 -2.40 20.96 5.60
CA GLU A 168 -2.70 21.64 6.86
C GLU A 168 -1.45 21.74 7.75
N ASN A 169 -0.27 21.97 7.15
CA ASN A 169 1.03 22.01 7.83
C ASN A 169 1.07 22.95 9.06
N ASN A 170 0.40 24.11 8.99
CA ASN A 170 0.30 25.06 10.10
C ASN A 170 -0.45 24.50 11.33
N SER A 171 -1.22 23.42 11.15
CA SER A 171 -1.91 22.70 12.21
C SER A 171 -1.08 21.54 12.76
N VAL A 172 0.08 21.20 12.15
CA VAL A 172 1.03 20.19 12.64
C VAL A 172 1.89 20.79 13.76
N THR A 173 1.26 21.12 14.88
CA THR A 173 1.90 21.71 16.07
C THR A 173 1.70 20.79 17.29
N GLY A 174 2.20 21.20 18.46
CA GLY A 174 2.02 20.43 19.70
C GLY A 174 2.60 19.01 19.63
N ARG A 175 1.79 18.00 19.93
CA ARG A 175 2.22 16.59 19.92
C ARG A 175 2.54 16.09 18.50
N ALA A 176 1.77 16.50 17.49
CA ALA A 176 2.00 16.10 16.11
C ALA A 176 3.39 16.52 15.60
N ALA A 177 3.86 17.72 15.98
CA ALA A 177 5.18 18.25 15.59
C ALA A 177 6.35 17.38 16.06
N ILE A 178 6.20 16.64 17.17
CA ILE A 178 7.24 15.73 17.68
C ILE A 178 7.51 14.61 16.67
N TYR A 179 6.47 14.13 15.99
CA TYR A 179 6.53 13.04 15.00
C TYR A 179 6.82 13.55 13.59
N ALA A 180 6.66 14.84 13.32
CA ALA A 180 6.81 15.43 11.99
C ALA A 180 8.21 15.98 11.67
N LYS A 181 9.21 15.77 12.56
CA LYS A 181 10.54 16.44 12.46
C LYS A 181 11.24 16.30 11.11
N CYS A 182 11.12 15.14 10.46
CA CYS A 182 11.72 14.86 9.15
C CYS A 182 10.68 14.73 8.02
N TYR A 183 9.42 15.06 8.32
CA TYR A 183 8.31 14.85 7.39
C TYR A 183 8.51 15.65 6.09
N ASP A 184 8.80 16.95 6.20
CA ASP A 184 8.94 17.84 5.04
C ASP A 184 10.17 17.49 4.19
N GLU A 185 11.30 17.12 4.81
CA GLU A 185 12.50 16.69 4.09
C GLU A 185 12.21 15.43 3.26
N ILE A 186 11.61 14.42 3.88
CA ILE A 186 11.32 13.15 3.21
C ILE A 186 10.25 13.34 2.13
N ARG A 187 9.20 14.13 2.42
CA ARG A 187 8.19 14.48 1.42
C ARG A 187 8.81 15.19 0.22
N GLN A 188 9.77 16.10 0.43
CA GLN A 188 10.44 16.79 -0.67
C GLN A 188 11.21 15.79 -1.54
N ILE A 189 11.93 14.84 -0.93
CA ILE A 189 12.62 13.77 -1.66
C ILE A 189 11.65 12.96 -2.51
N GLU A 190 10.51 12.56 -1.94
CA GLU A 190 9.46 11.84 -2.67
C GLU A 190 8.90 12.68 -3.83
N THR A 191 8.55 13.93 -3.58
CA THR A 191 7.95 14.83 -4.59
C THR A 191 8.92 15.08 -5.74
N ASP A 192 10.18 15.38 -5.44
CA ASP A 192 11.23 15.57 -6.44
C ASP A 192 11.43 14.30 -7.29
N ALA A 193 11.41 13.13 -6.65
CA ALA A 193 11.52 11.85 -7.33
C ALA A 193 10.30 11.57 -8.23
N TYR A 194 9.08 11.79 -7.74
CA TYR A 194 7.86 11.60 -8.53
C TYR A 194 7.82 12.53 -9.75
N GLN A 195 8.15 13.80 -9.58
CA GLN A 195 8.20 14.76 -10.69
C GLN A 195 9.30 14.41 -11.71
N ARG A 196 10.47 13.99 -11.22
CA ARG A 196 11.60 13.61 -12.08
C ARG A 196 11.33 12.32 -12.87
N TYR A 197 10.88 11.28 -12.18
CA TYR A 197 10.73 9.94 -12.74
C TYR A 197 9.40 9.72 -13.45
N GLY A 198 8.34 10.37 -12.97
CA GLY A 198 7.02 10.37 -13.56
C GLY A 198 6.78 11.58 -14.46
N ARG A 199 7.81 12.20 -15.05
CA ARG A 199 7.61 13.38 -15.91
C ARG A 199 6.61 13.07 -17.03
N GLY A 200 5.52 13.83 -17.08
CA GLY A 200 4.42 13.61 -18.04
C GLY A 200 3.47 12.47 -17.69
N MET A 201 3.69 11.78 -16.57
CA MET A 201 2.79 10.77 -16.00
C MET A 201 2.33 11.10 -14.57
N PHE A 202 3.03 11.95 -13.81
CA PHE A 202 2.75 12.21 -12.39
C PHE A 202 2.11 13.58 -12.12
N HIS A 203 1.00 13.60 -11.40
CA HIS A 203 0.30 14.80 -10.96
C HIS A 203 0.00 14.79 -9.45
N SER A 204 0.14 15.93 -8.79
CA SER A 204 -0.27 16.11 -7.38
C SER A 204 -1.49 17.00 -7.30
N HIS A 205 -2.49 16.61 -6.49
CA HIS A 205 -3.70 17.41 -6.29
C HIS A 205 -3.54 18.60 -5.33
N GLU A 206 -2.35 18.80 -4.78
CA GLU A 206 -2.12 19.76 -3.71
C GLU A 206 -2.52 21.19 -4.06
N ASP A 207 -2.09 21.70 -5.22
CA ASP A 207 -2.33 23.09 -5.59
C ASP A 207 -3.82 23.37 -5.80
N SER A 208 -4.53 22.45 -6.47
CA SER A 208 -5.98 22.55 -6.66
C SER A 208 -6.74 22.43 -5.34
N ILE A 209 -6.33 21.55 -4.43
CA ILE A 209 -6.93 21.48 -3.09
C ILE A 209 -6.73 22.79 -2.31
N ARG A 210 -5.54 23.39 -2.37
CA ARG A 210 -5.28 24.67 -1.69
C ARG A 210 -6.15 25.79 -2.26
N ARG A 211 -6.27 25.87 -3.59
CA ARG A 211 -7.10 26.85 -4.29
C ARG A 211 -8.58 26.69 -3.98
N ILE A 212 -9.13 25.49 -4.12
CA ILE A 212 -10.55 25.24 -3.85
C ILE A 212 -10.83 25.43 -2.37
N GLY A 213 -9.92 24.98 -1.51
CA GLY A 213 -9.98 25.17 -0.06
C GLY A 213 -10.07 26.63 0.37
N SER A 214 -9.43 27.56 -0.35
CA SER A 214 -9.53 29.00 -0.03
C SER A 214 -10.90 29.59 -0.39
N GLN A 215 -11.64 28.97 -1.31
CA GLN A 215 -13.00 29.38 -1.66
C GLN A 215 -14.04 28.78 -0.70
N VAL A 216 -13.88 27.51 -0.31
CA VAL A 216 -14.86 26.80 0.52
C VAL A 216 -14.59 26.88 2.04
N GLY A 217 -13.41 27.37 2.43
CA GLY A 217 -13.03 27.61 3.83
C GLY A 217 -12.44 26.40 4.58
N GLN A 218 -12.44 25.20 3.99
CA GLN A 218 -11.86 24.00 4.61
C GLN A 218 -11.34 23.03 3.54
N ARG A 219 -10.15 22.43 3.75
CA ARG A 219 -9.55 21.46 2.81
C ARG A 219 -9.66 20.03 3.34
N TYR A 220 -9.38 19.85 4.63
CA TYR A 220 -9.50 18.56 5.32
C TYR A 220 -10.44 18.66 6.51
N ALA A 221 -11.19 17.58 6.75
CA ALA A 221 -11.94 17.43 8.00
C ALA A 221 -10.95 17.35 9.18
N ARG A 222 -11.20 18.08 10.26
CA ARG A 222 -10.34 18.15 11.44
C ARG A 222 -10.18 16.79 12.11
N TYR A 223 -11.22 15.96 12.09
CA TYR A 223 -11.24 14.65 12.76
C TYR A 223 -11.16 13.45 11.81
N ASP A 224 -10.90 13.70 10.52
CA ASP A 224 -10.75 12.63 9.51
C ASP A 224 -9.36 12.65 8.86
N THR A 225 -9.00 11.56 8.18
CA THR A 225 -7.78 11.51 7.37
C THR A 225 -7.99 12.07 5.96
N HIS A 226 -9.24 12.16 5.50
CA HIS A 226 -9.59 12.56 4.14
C HIS A 226 -9.83 14.07 4.03
N TRP A 227 -9.70 14.56 2.81
CA TRP A 227 -10.17 15.89 2.44
C TRP A 227 -11.68 16.03 2.65
N VAL A 228 -12.19 17.26 2.71
CA VAL A 228 -13.63 17.50 2.73
C VAL A 228 -14.24 17.14 1.37
N PRO A 229 -15.51 16.68 1.32
CA PRO A 229 -16.15 16.28 0.07
C PRO A 229 -16.10 17.32 -1.06
N ALA A 230 -16.12 18.62 -0.75
CA ALA A 230 -15.95 19.68 -1.75
C ALA A 230 -14.61 19.59 -2.53
N MET A 231 -13.56 19.00 -1.95
CA MET A 231 -12.26 18.85 -2.62
C MET A 231 -12.28 17.80 -3.75
N HIS A 232 -13.36 17.03 -3.92
CA HIS A 232 -13.50 16.15 -5.09
C HIS A 232 -13.43 16.93 -6.41
N ILE A 233 -13.76 18.23 -6.40
CA ILE A 233 -13.60 19.13 -7.55
C ILE A 233 -12.11 19.22 -7.96
N ALA A 234 -11.16 19.24 -7.01
CA ALA A 234 -9.73 19.28 -7.34
C ALA A 234 -9.31 18.08 -8.18
N ALA A 235 -9.75 16.87 -7.80
CA ALA A 235 -9.46 15.66 -8.56
C ALA A 235 -10.05 15.71 -9.97
N ILE A 236 -11.27 16.24 -10.12
CA ILE A 236 -11.94 16.40 -11.42
C ILE A 236 -11.18 17.39 -12.30
N GLU A 237 -10.93 18.61 -11.81
CA GLU A 237 -10.26 19.66 -12.56
C GLU A 237 -8.87 19.22 -13.01
N ASP A 238 -8.08 18.65 -12.10
CA ASP A 238 -6.71 18.22 -12.35
C ASP A 238 -6.62 17.08 -13.37
N ILE A 239 -7.43 16.02 -13.21
CA ILE A 239 -7.42 14.91 -14.17
C ILE A 239 -7.84 15.41 -15.55
N ARG A 240 -8.88 16.23 -15.61
CA ARG A 240 -9.39 16.76 -16.87
C ARG A 240 -8.39 17.67 -17.57
N GLU A 241 -7.77 18.59 -16.83
CA GLU A 241 -6.72 19.47 -17.34
C GLU A 241 -5.53 18.67 -17.89
N TRP A 242 -5.04 17.69 -17.12
CA TRP A 242 -3.93 16.84 -17.52
C TRP A 242 -4.20 16.09 -18.83
N LEU A 243 -5.43 15.62 -19.01
CA LEU A 243 -5.85 14.88 -20.20
C LEU A 243 -6.20 15.79 -21.40
N GLY A 244 -6.03 17.11 -21.27
CA GLY A 244 -6.31 18.06 -22.33
C GLY A 244 -7.80 18.40 -22.49
N TYR A 245 -8.61 18.15 -21.47
CA TYR A 245 -10.05 18.44 -21.42
C TYR A 245 -10.37 19.46 -20.32
N PRO A 246 -9.69 20.63 -20.29
CA PRO A 246 -9.71 21.55 -19.15
C PRO A 246 -11.15 21.84 -18.73
N ALA A 247 -11.38 21.71 -17.45
CA ALA A 247 -12.65 22.06 -16.82
C ALA A 247 -12.30 22.82 -15.55
N ARG A 248 -12.90 24.00 -15.41
CA ARG A 248 -12.76 24.82 -14.22
C ARG A 248 -14.12 25.27 -13.77
N LEU A 249 -14.37 25.17 -12.47
CA LEU A 249 -15.58 25.65 -11.85
C LEU A 249 -15.29 26.99 -11.18
N ASP A 250 -15.81 28.08 -11.74
CA ASP A 250 -15.51 29.43 -11.26
C ASP A 250 -16.19 29.75 -9.93
N THR A 251 -17.39 29.19 -9.71
CA THR A 251 -18.18 29.37 -8.49
C THR A 251 -18.54 28.01 -7.91
N ILE A 252 -18.17 27.79 -6.65
CA ILE A 252 -18.43 26.54 -5.94
C ILE A 252 -19.50 26.80 -4.89
N HIS A 253 -20.74 26.39 -5.18
CA HIS A 253 -21.77 26.39 -4.16
C HIS A 253 -21.57 25.17 -3.25
N THR A 254 -21.64 25.43 -1.95
CA THR A 254 -21.46 24.41 -0.93
C THR A 254 -22.74 24.20 -0.11
N THR A 255 -22.95 22.94 0.25
CA THR A 255 -23.81 22.52 1.35
C THR A 255 -22.93 22.04 2.51
N THR A 256 -23.54 21.59 3.59
CA THR A 256 -22.81 21.00 4.73
C THR A 256 -23.28 19.58 5.00
N GLN A 257 -22.35 18.70 5.35
CA GLN A 257 -22.65 17.35 5.80
C GLN A 257 -22.05 17.12 7.19
N THR A 258 -22.87 16.64 8.12
CA THR A 258 -22.43 16.18 9.43
C THR A 258 -22.22 14.67 9.36
N ARG A 259 -21.01 14.20 9.68
CA ARG A 259 -20.69 12.77 9.69
C ARG A 259 -19.74 12.42 10.83
N ASN A 260 -19.78 11.16 11.25
CA ASN A 260 -18.77 10.61 12.14
C ASN A 260 -17.45 10.51 11.38
N MET A 261 -16.38 10.94 12.04
CA MET A 261 -15.07 11.01 11.40
C MET A 261 -14.17 9.84 11.81
N GLU A 262 -13.28 9.45 10.91
CA GLU A 262 -12.44 8.27 11.08
C GLU A 262 -11.55 8.32 12.33
N LEU A 263 -10.88 9.44 12.59
CA LEU A 263 -9.88 9.52 13.66
C LEU A 263 -10.53 9.54 15.05
N THR A 264 -11.71 10.14 15.20
CA THR A 264 -12.45 10.10 16.48
C THR A 264 -13.00 8.70 16.75
N GLY A 265 -13.39 7.96 15.70
CA GLY A 265 -13.71 6.53 15.81
C GLY A 265 -12.50 5.70 16.26
N MET A 266 -11.30 5.99 15.73
CA MET A 266 -10.06 5.32 16.12
C MET A 266 -9.69 5.52 17.60
N VAL A 267 -10.20 6.56 18.27
CA VAL A 267 -9.97 6.80 19.71
C VAL A 267 -11.21 6.62 20.57
N ALA A 268 -12.23 5.94 20.03
CA ALA A 268 -13.49 5.62 20.69
C ALA A 268 -14.26 6.85 21.21
N GLN A 269 -14.24 7.95 20.46
CA GLN A 269 -14.97 9.20 20.77
C GLN A 269 -16.20 9.43 19.88
N ASN A 270 -16.22 8.89 18.65
CA ASN A 270 -17.32 9.06 17.68
C ASN A 270 -17.85 10.50 17.53
N ASP A 271 -16.99 11.49 17.71
CA ASP A 271 -17.37 12.90 17.57
C ASP A 271 -17.63 13.22 16.09
N PRO A 272 -18.83 13.71 15.74
CA PRO A 272 -19.14 14.13 14.39
C PRO A 272 -18.53 15.50 14.07
N GLU A 273 -18.31 15.76 12.80
CA GLU A 273 -17.91 17.07 12.30
C GLU A 273 -18.78 17.46 11.10
N THR A 274 -19.15 18.74 11.04
CA THR A 274 -19.87 19.33 9.92
C THR A 274 -18.84 19.90 8.95
N VAL A 275 -18.82 19.36 7.73
CA VAL A 275 -17.85 19.73 6.69
C VAL A 275 -18.55 20.24 5.43
N PRO A 276 -17.93 21.14 4.66
CA PRO A 276 -18.49 21.59 3.40
C PRO A 276 -18.47 20.46 2.36
N ASP A 277 -19.56 20.37 1.61
CA ASP A 277 -19.69 19.54 0.42
C ASP A 277 -20.14 20.39 -0.78
N ALA A 278 -19.72 20.01 -1.97
CA ALA A 278 -20.22 20.63 -3.19
C ALA A 278 -21.67 20.19 -3.46
N VAL A 279 -22.48 21.07 -4.03
CA VAL A 279 -23.87 20.75 -4.42
C VAL A 279 -23.84 19.77 -5.59
N ASP A 280 -24.40 18.56 -5.40
CA ASP A 280 -24.35 17.49 -6.41
C ASP A 280 -25.05 17.90 -7.73
N ASP A 281 -26.13 18.69 -7.68
CA ASP A 281 -26.85 19.16 -8.88
C ASP A 281 -26.00 20.12 -9.73
N ASP A 282 -25.19 20.97 -9.09
CA ASP A 282 -24.28 21.88 -9.78
C ASP A 282 -23.17 21.08 -10.48
N LEU A 283 -22.62 20.07 -9.79
CA LEU A 283 -21.60 19.19 -10.36
C LEU A 283 -22.16 18.36 -11.52
N ALA A 284 -23.39 17.86 -11.41
CA ALA A 284 -24.04 17.14 -12.49
C ALA A 284 -24.30 18.04 -13.71
N THR A 285 -24.76 19.27 -13.48
CA THR A 285 -24.98 20.27 -14.52
C THR A 285 -23.67 20.65 -15.21
N TRP A 286 -22.63 20.91 -14.43
CA TRP A 286 -21.29 21.19 -14.93
C TRP A 286 -20.74 20.02 -15.76
N ALA A 287 -20.82 18.79 -15.27
CA ALA A 287 -20.38 17.61 -16.00
C ALA A 287 -21.14 17.40 -17.32
N ALA A 288 -22.45 17.69 -17.37
CA ALA A 288 -23.27 17.58 -18.56
C ALA A 288 -22.90 18.59 -19.67
N GLN A 289 -22.31 19.74 -19.31
CA GLN A 289 -21.85 20.76 -20.25
C GLN A 289 -20.47 20.45 -20.85
N LEU A 290 -19.74 19.52 -20.24
CA LEU A 290 -18.36 19.21 -20.61
C LEU A 290 -18.30 18.06 -21.61
N GLN A 291 -17.33 18.13 -22.51
CA GLN A 291 -16.97 16.97 -23.34
C GLN A 291 -16.49 15.83 -22.44
N LYS A 292 -17.05 14.63 -22.65
CA LYS A 292 -16.58 13.41 -21.98
C LYS A 292 -15.20 13.03 -22.48
N ILE A 293 -14.34 12.59 -21.56
CA ILE A 293 -13.03 12.02 -21.87
C ILE A 293 -13.26 10.70 -22.62
N PRO A 294 -12.75 10.57 -23.86
CA PRO A 294 -12.95 9.37 -24.67
C PRO A 294 -12.04 8.22 -24.24
N GLY A 295 -12.40 7.01 -24.69
CA GLY A 295 -11.65 5.78 -24.43
C GLY A 295 -12.01 5.10 -23.12
N ARG A 296 -11.55 3.86 -22.96
CA ARG A 296 -11.73 3.05 -21.75
C ARG A 296 -10.66 3.38 -20.73
N THR A 297 -11.07 3.97 -19.62
CA THR A 297 -10.18 4.33 -18.52
C THR A 297 -10.36 3.37 -17.34
N VAL A 298 -9.27 2.84 -16.81
CA VAL A 298 -9.29 2.15 -15.50
C VAL A 298 -8.62 3.05 -14.47
N VAL A 299 -9.31 3.29 -13.36
CA VAL A 299 -8.80 4.06 -12.23
C VAL A 299 -8.54 3.11 -11.06
N LEU A 300 -7.26 2.83 -10.79
CA LEU A 300 -6.81 2.11 -9.60
C LEU A 300 -6.68 3.11 -8.45
N HIS A 301 -7.41 2.93 -7.34
CA HIS A 301 -7.48 4.00 -6.32
C HIS A 301 -7.60 3.51 -4.88
N ASP A 302 -7.38 4.40 -3.91
CA ASP A 302 -7.67 4.13 -2.49
C ASP A 302 -8.92 4.90 -2.00
N SER A 303 -9.08 4.96 -0.68
CA SER A 303 -10.23 5.59 -0.02
C SER A 303 -10.42 7.08 -0.36
N PHE A 304 -9.39 7.80 -0.81
CA PHE A 304 -9.53 9.21 -1.24
C PHE A 304 -10.41 9.36 -2.47
N TYR A 305 -10.33 8.39 -3.38
CA TYR A 305 -11.11 8.39 -4.61
C TYR A 305 -12.39 7.56 -4.50
N MET A 306 -12.58 6.79 -3.42
CA MET A 306 -13.81 6.03 -3.19
C MET A 306 -15.05 6.94 -3.23
N ALA A 307 -15.00 8.09 -2.54
CA ALA A 307 -16.09 9.07 -2.58
C ALA A 307 -16.07 9.95 -3.84
N ALA A 308 -14.88 10.21 -4.42
CA ALA A 308 -14.74 11.01 -5.63
C ALA A 308 -15.24 10.25 -6.89
N ALA A 309 -15.19 8.92 -6.91
CA ALA A 309 -15.53 8.08 -8.06
C ALA A 309 -16.91 8.41 -8.62
N LYS A 310 -17.94 8.53 -7.77
CA LYS A 310 -19.31 8.90 -8.20
C LYS A 310 -19.34 10.23 -8.96
N ARG A 311 -18.53 11.21 -8.53
CA ARG A 311 -18.47 12.56 -9.13
C ARG A 311 -17.54 12.62 -10.34
N LEU A 312 -16.54 11.75 -10.38
CA LEU A 312 -15.58 11.69 -11.46
C LEU A 312 -16.13 10.90 -12.67
N SER A 313 -16.93 9.84 -12.44
CA SER A 313 -17.50 8.99 -13.49
C SER A 313 -18.22 9.73 -14.63
N PRO A 314 -19.07 10.74 -14.39
CA PRO A 314 -19.78 11.46 -15.46
C PRO A 314 -18.86 12.14 -16.49
N HIS A 315 -17.62 12.41 -16.13
CA HIS A 315 -16.63 13.08 -17.00
C HIS A 315 -15.97 12.15 -18.01
N PHE A 316 -16.19 10.83 -17.92
CA PHE A 316 -15.62 9.82 -18.80
C PHE A 316 -16.68 9.15 -19.68
N GLN A 317 -16.27 8.70 -20.86
CA GLN A 317 -17.12 7.89 -21.73
C GLN A 317 -17.28 6.46 -21.19
N ASP A 318 -16.16 5.82 -20.82
CA ASP A 318 -16.10 4.50 -20.21
C ASP A 318 -15.01 4.51 -19.13
N VAL A 319 -15.41 4.32 -17.86
CA VAL A 319 -14.49 4.31 -16.73
C VAL A 319 -14.85 3.22 -15.72
N LYS A 320 -13.83 2.51 -15.26
CA LYS A 320 -13.93 1.53 -14.18
C LYS A 320 -13.04 1.92 -13.01
N PHE A 321 -13.63 2.05 -11.83
CA PHE A 321 -12.93 2.30 -10.57
C PHE A 321 -12.67 0.98 -9.86
N ILE A 322 -11.41 0.74 -9.48
CA ILE A 322 -10.98 -0.48 -8.80
C ILE A 322 -10.20 -0.06 -7.55
N HIS A 323 -10.65 -0.52 -6.38
CA HIS A 323 -9.95 -0.23 -5.15
C HIS A 323 -8.62 -1.00 -5.07
N LEU A 324 -7.56 -0.35 -4.60
CA LEU A 324 -6.22 -0.92 -4.53
C LEU A 324 -6.15 -2.11 -3.57
N GLU A 325 -6.99 -2.14 -2.54
CA GLU A 325 -7.08 -3.30 -1.64
C GLU A 325 -7.71 -4.50 -2.33
N ASP A 326 -8.70 -4.30 -3.21
CA ASP A 326 -9.29 -5.36 -4.02
C ASP A 326 -8.27 -5.91 -5.02
N ALA A 327 -7.52 -5.01 -5.67
CA ALA A 327 -6.42 -5.40 -6.56
C ALA A 327 -5.31 -6.18 -5.83
N ALA A 328 -5.00 -5.79 -4.59
CA ALA A 328 -4.02 -6.50 -3.76
C ALA A 328 -4.54 -7.86 -3.28
N ALA A 329 -5.81 -7.93 -2.85
CA ALA A 329 -6.44 -9.18 -2.41
C ALA A 329 -6.55 -10.19 -3.56
N ALA A 330 -7.00 -9.74 -4.74
CA ALA A 330 -7.08 -10.58 -5.94
C ALA A 330 -5.72 -11.22 -6.29
N PHE A 331 -4.61 -10.51 -6.09
CA PHE A 331 -3.28 -11.08 -6.29
C PHE A 331 -2.87 -12.08 -5.19
N ARG A 332 -3.06 -11.73 -3.91
CA ARG A 332 -2.64 -12.58 -2.78
C ARG A 332 -3.38 -13.91 -2.73
N ASP A 333 -4.70 -13.85 -2.91
CA ASP A 333 -5.57 -14.98 -2.65
C ASP A 333 -5.76 -15.84 -3.92
N ARG A 334 -5.35 -15.32 -5.09
CA ARG A 334 -5.60 -15.88 -6.43
C ARG A 334 -6.98 -16.56 -6.60
N PRO A 335 -8.11 -15.94 -6.21
CA PRO A 335 -9.39 -16.41 -6.71
C PRO A 335 -9.41 -16.06 -8.20
N ASP A 336 -9.23 -17.06 -9.07
CA ASP A 336 -9.01 -16.89 -10.51
C ASP A 336 -9.98 -15.84 -11.11
N ALA A 337 -11.27 -15.87 -10.75
CA ALA A 337 -12.27 -14.97 -11.31
C ALA A 337 -12.04 -13.45 -11.04
N GLN A 338 -11.70 -13.03 -9.81
CA GLN A 338 -11.55 -11.60 -9.50
C GLN A 338 -10.24 -11.05 -10.07
N TYR A 339 -9.17 -11.84 -9.98
CA TYR A 339 -7.90 -11.50 -10.61
C TYR A 339 -8.04 -11.38 -12.13
N ASP A 340 -8.72 -12.34 -12.77
CA ASP A 340 -8.96 -12.35 -14.20
C ASP A 340 -9.81 -11.15 -14.63
N GLU A 341 -10.82 -10.76 -13.84
CA GLU A 341 -11.65 -9.58 -14.15
C GLU A 341 -10.85 -8.28 -14.10
N ILE A 342 -10.03 -8.08 -13.05
CA ILE A 342 -9.18 -6.88 -12.92
C ILE A 342 -8.12 -6.89 -14.02
N GLY A 343 -7.47 -8.04 -14.26
CA GLY A 343 -6.49 -8.23 -15.31
C GLY A 343 -7.07 -7.93 -16.70
N ALA A 344 -8.24 -8.48 -17.03
CA ALA A 344 -8.94 -8.21 -18.28
C ALA A 344 -9.32 -6.73 -18.42
N SER A 345 -9.75 -6.08 -17.33
CA SER A 345 -10.06 -4.65 -17.33
C SER A 345 -8.83 -3.82 -17.68
N LEU A 346 -7.67 -4.12 -17.07
CA LEU A 346 -6.41 -3.43 -17.35
C LEU A 346 -5.88 -3.73 -18.76
N GLN A 347 -6.03 -4.96 -19.25
CA GLN A 347 -5.61 -5.33 -20.61
C GLN A 347 -6.39 -4.57 -21.69
N GLN A 348 -7.68 -4.33 -21.45
CA GLN A 348 -8.56 -3.63 -22.39
C GLN A 348 -8.56 -2.10 -22.21
N ALA A 349 -7.88 -1.59 -21.19
CA ALA A 349 -7.84 -0.16 -20.91
C ALA A 349 -6.99 0.58 -21.95
N ASP A 350 -7.54 1.65 -22.53
CA ASP A 350 -6.77 2.61 -23.32
C ASP A 350 -5.87 3.42 -22.39
N ARG A 351 -6.38 3.74 -21.20
CA ARG A 351 -5.72 4.54 -20.17
C ARG A 351 -5.83 3.90 -18.79
N ILE A 352 -4.76 3.99 -18.02
CA ILE A 352 -4.73 3.62 -16.61
C ILE A 352 -4.40 4.85 -15.77
N ILE A 353 -5.26 5.19 -14.81
CA ILE A 353 -4.99 6.21 -13.80
C ILE A 353 -4.78 5.50 -12.47
N VAL A 354 -3.71 5.80 -11.77
CA VAL A 354 -3.45 5.32 -10.41
C VAL A 354 -3.59 6.49 -9.46
N ASN A 355 -4.43 6.39 -8.44
CA ASN A 355 -4.47 7.31 -7.33
C ASN A 355 -3.99 6.62 -6.05
N SER A 356 -3.09 7.28 -5.33
CA SER A 356 -2.72 6.88 -3.98
C SER A 356 -2.51 8.12 -3.12
N VAL A 357 -2.87 8.01 -1.86
CA VAL A 357 -2.47 9.01 -0.87
C VAL A 357 -0.94 9.01 -0.69
N GLU A 358 -0.40 10.20 -0.52
CA GLU A 358 1.04 10.49 -0.43
C GLU A 358 1.80 9.52 0.50
N ARG A 359 1.33 9.28 1.73
CA ARG A 359 1.95 8.32 2.70
C ARG A 359 2.07 6.88 2.27
N PHE A 360 1.32 6.44 1.26
CA PHE A 360 1.37 5.04 0.81
C PHE A 360 1.94 4.87 -0.60
N MET A 361 2.21 5.95 -1.32
CA MET A 361 2.63 5.87 -2.73
C MET A 361 3.91 5.02 -2.89
N ALA A 362 5.03 5.41 -2.27
CA ALA A 362 6.30 4.71 -2.42
C ALA A 362 6.23 3.25 -1.95
N ILE A 363 5.65 2.99 -0.77
CA ILE A 363 5.56 1.64 -0.20
C ILE A 363 4.66 0.71 -1.02
N ARG A 364 3.63 1.24 -1.69
CA ARG A 364 2.75 0.42 -2.55
C ARG A 364 3.48 -0.13 -3.76
N TYR A 365 4.38 0.65 -4.36
CA TYR A 365 5.26 0.19 -5.44
C TYR A 365 6.32 -0.79 -4.94
N ALA A 366 6.84 -0.58 -3.73
CA ALA A 366 7.88 -1.44 -3.18
C ALA A 366 7.41 -2.86 -2.83
N GLY A 367 6.17 -3.03 -2.37
CA GLY A 367 5.74 -4.34 -1.87
C GLY A 367 4.24 -4.52 -1.60
N ALA A 368 3.36 -3.72 -2.20
CA ALA A 368 1.92 -3.91 -2.03
C ALA A 368 1.17 -3.83 -3.38
N ALA A 369 0.02 -3.17 -3.39
CA ALA A 369 -0.96 -3.14 -4.48
C ALA A 369 -0.43 -2.64 -5.83
N LEU A 370 0.74 -1.99 -5.87
CA LEU A 370 1.35 -1.42 -7.08
C LEU A 370 2.73 -2.03 -7.38
N SER A 371 3.12 -3.11 -6.68
CA SER A 371 4.42 -3.74 -6.85
C SER A 371 4.52 -4.57 -8.15
N TRP A 372 5.71 -5.12 -8.46
CA TRP A 372 5.88 -6.05 -9.59
C TRP A 372 4.96 -7.27 -9.48
N ASN A 373 4.67 -7.70 -8.25
CA ASN A 373 3.74 -8.77 -7.93
C ASN A 373 2.32 -8.23 -7.73
N SER A 374 1.90 -7.25 -8.52
CA SER A 374 0.52 -6.76 -8.53
C SER A 374 -0.06 -6.87 -9.94
N VAL A 375 -1.38 -6.76 -10.08
CA VAL A 375 -2.02 -6.79 -11.40
C VAL A 375 -1.49 -5.66 -12.30
N LEU A 376 -1.23 -4.47 -11.75
CA LEU A 376 -0.63 -3.36 -12.51
C LEU A 376 0.81 -3.66 -12.92
N GLY A 377 1.64 -4.16 -12.00
CA GLY A 377 3.03 -4.51 -12.28
C GLY A 377 3.14 -5.55 -13.39
N GLN A 378 2.31 -6.60 -13.33
CA GLN A 378 2.23 -7.63 -14.37
C GLN A 378 1.73 -7.07 -15.70
N GLU A 379 0.78 -6.15 -15.69
CA GLU A 379 0.30 -5.51 -16.92
C GLU A 379 1.37 -4.62 -17.58
N ILE A 380 2.15 -3.87 -16.78
CA ILE A 380 3.29 -3.08 -17.28
C ILE A 380 4.31 -4.00 -17.95
N LEU A 381 4.69 -5.09 -17.29
CA LEU A 381 5.62 -6.08 -17.85
C LEU A 381 5.08 -6.72 -19.13
N ARG A 382 3.78 -7.04 -19.17
CA ARG A 382 3.13 -7.63 -20.35
C ARG A 382 3.16 -6.67 -21.55
N ARG A 383 2.72 -5.41 -21.38
CA ARG A 383 2.73 -4.41 -22.46
C ARG A 383 4.15 -4.08 -22.91
N ASN A 384 5.08 -3.94 -21.96
CA ASN A 384 6.49 -3.73 -22.27
C ASN A 384 7.10 -4.92 -23.03
N GLY A 385 6.78 -6.15 -22.64
CA GLY A 385 7.24 -7.35 -23.33
C GLY A 385 6.71 -7.46 -24.77
N ILE A 386 5.46 -7.07 -25.02
CA ILE A 386 4.90 -6.98 -26.38
C ILE A 386 5.65 -5.93 -27.20
N ALA A 387 5.84 -4.73 -26.64
CA ALA A 387 6.58 -3.65 -27.30
C ALA A 387 8.04 -4.06 -27.59
N ALA A 388 8.70 -4.70 -26.63
CA ALA A 388 10.05 -5.23 -26.77
C ALA A 388 10.11 -6.28 -27.88
N LYS A 389 9.20 -7.26 -27.93
CA LYS A 389 9.16 -8.26 -29.02
C LYS A 389 8.99 -7.61 -30.40
N GLY A 390 8.16 -6.57 -30.50
CA GLY A 390 7.92 -5.85 -31.75
C GLY A 390 9.12 -5.01 -32.22
N ARG A 391 9.83 -4.35 -31.30
CA ARG A 391 10.97 -3.46 -31.63
C ARG A 391 12.30 -4.19 -31.67
N CYS A 392 12.52 -5.10 -30.74
CA CYS A 392 13.75 -5.86 -30.52
C CYS A 392 13.78 -7.21 -31.26
N GLY A 393 12.86 -7.43 -32.21
CA GLY A 393 12.69 -8.70 -32.93
C GLY A 393 13.99 -9.23 -33.59
N SER A 394 13.99 -10.53 -33.88
CA SER A 394 15.13 -11.47 -33.94
C SER A 394 16.43 -11.04 -34.65
N ASN A 395 16.40 -10.06 -35.55
CA ASN A 395 17.54 -9.62 -36.36
C ASN A 395 18.14 -8.28 -35.90
N SER A 396 17.48 -7.56 -34.99
CA SER A 396 17.85 -6.19 -34.60
C SER A 396 18.74 -6.12 -33.35
N VAL A 397 18.88 -7.24 -32.62
CA VAL A 397 19.65 -7.32 -31.39
C VAL A 397 20.60 -8.50 -31.50
N ALA A 398 21.90 -8.22 -31.34
CA ALA A 398 22.92 -9.25 -31.29
C ALA A 398 22.79 -10.08 -30.00
N ASP A 399 23.29 -11.31 -30.03
CA ASP A 399 23.47 -12.07 -28.78
C ASP A 399 24.39 -11.26 -27.85
N ALA A 400 24.08 -11.25 -26.55
CA ALA A 400 24.94 -10.58 -25.58
C ALA A 400 26.35 -11.21 -25.69
N PRO A 401 27.41 -10.43 -26.00
CA PRO A 401 28.73 -11.01 -26.14
C PRO A 401 29.10 -11.69 -24.82
N GLU A 402 29.65 -12.90 -24.87
CA GLU A 402 29.98 -13.65 -23.63
C GLU A 402 30.85 -12.84 -22.66
N SER A 403 31.67 -11.93 -23.18
CA SER A 403 32.51 -11.01 -22.42
C SER A 403 31.74 -9.99 -21.58
N SER A 404 30.45 -9.76 -21.81
CA SER A 404 29.62 -8.86 -21.00
C SER A 404 28.92 -9.55 -19.84
N LEU A 405 29.18 -10.84 -19.62
CA LEU A 405 28.60 -11.63 -18.54
C LEU A 405 29.62 -11.85 -17.42
N SER A 406 29.23 -11.49 -16.20
CA SER A 406 29.98 -11.82 -14.98
C SER A 406 29.16 -12.77 -14.11
N LEU A 407 29.75 -13.90 -13.73
CA LEU A 407 29.10 -14.95 -12.95
C LEU A 407 29.55 -14.89 -11.49
N LYS A 408 28.61 -14.91 -10.55
CA LYS A 408 28.92 -15.12 -9.12
C LYS A 408 28.11 -16.28 -8.58
N ASN A 409 28.80 -17.23 -7.95
CA ASN A 409 28.20 -18.43 -7.38
C ASN A 409 27.38 -19.25 -8.40
N VAL A 410 27.67 -19.07 -9.69
CA VAL A 410 27.08 -19.80 -10.80
C VAL A 410 28.21 -20.44 -11.59
N GLU A 411 28.17 -21.75 -11.75
CA GLU A 411 29.07 -22.53 -12.61
C GLU A 411 28.43 -22.71 -13.98
N ARG A 412 29.22 -22.46 -15.04
CA ARG A 412 28.79 -22.69 -16.42
C ARG A 412 29.12 -24.14 -16.79
N LEU A 413 28.08 -24.94 -17.07
CA LEU A 413 28.23 -26.35 -17.46
C LEU A 413 28.33 -26.52 -18.99
N SER A 414 27.71 -25.61 -19.75
CA SER A 414 27.77 -25.53 -21.21
C SER A 414 27.52 -24.09 -21.66
N PRO A 415 27.57 -23.76 -22.98
CA PRO A 415 27.27 -22.40 -23.44
C PRO A 415 25.94 -21.82 -22.93
N THR A 416 24.92 -22.67 -22.73
CA THR A 416 23.58 -22.25 -22.28
C THR A 416 23.15 -22.84 -20.94
N ARG A 417 23.89 -23.81 -20.37
CA ARG A 417 23.53 -24.47 -19.11
C ARG A 417 24.36 -23.98 -17.93
N PHE A 418 23.69 -23.69 -16.83
CA PHE A 418 24.27 -23.12 -15.62
C PHE A 418 23.81 -23.87 -14.37
N ARG A 419 24.65 -23.84 -13.33
CA ARG A 419 24.38 -24.42 -12.02
C ARG A 419 24.68 -23.41 -10.92
N VAL A 420 23.73 -23.25 -10.00
CA VAL A 420 23.90 -22.51 -8.75
C VAL A 420 24.81 -23.31 -7.82
N THR A 421 25.93 -22.70 -7.38
CA THR A 421 26.92 -23.37 -6.51
C THR A 421 26.84 -22.94 -5.05
N SER A 422 26.24 -21.78 -4.74
CA SER A 422 25.98 -21.36 -3.36
C SER A 422 24.88 -20.29 -3.26
N ALA A 423 24.60 -19.80 -2.05
CA ALA A 423 23.65 -18.71 -1.83
C ALA A 423 24.09 -17.40 -2.52
N ASP A 424 23.16 -16.47 -2.76
CA ASP A 424 23.41 -15.18 -3.45
C ASP A 424 24.00 -15.36 -4.87
N SER A 425 23.47 -16.32 -5.62
CA SER A 425 23.87 -16.59 -7.00
C SER A 425 23.27 -15.63 -7.99
N TYR A 426 24.10 -15.13 -8.93
CA TYR A 426 23.62 -14.25 -9.97
C TYR A 426 24.52 -14.18 -11.20
N ILE A 427 23.91 -13.71 -12.29
CA ILE A 427 24.55 -13.35 -13.55
C ILE A 427 24.41 -11.85 -13.72
N VAL A 428 25.55 -11.18 -13.88
CA VAL A 428 25.61 -9.77 -14.19
C VAL A 428 25.69 -9.59 -15.70
N VAL A 429 24.89 -8.68 -16.25
CA VAL A 429 24.95 -8.23 -17.64
C VAL A 429 25.28 -6.75 -17.65
N GLU A 430 26.41 -6.38 -18.23
CA GLU A 430 26.80 -4.98 -18.39
C GLU A 430 26.40 -4.50 -19.78
N PRO A 431 25.38 -3.63 -19.91
CA PRO A 431 25.11 -2.97 -21.17
C PRO A 431 26.31 -2.07 -21.48
N GLY A 432 27.01 -2.35 -22.58
CA GLY A 432 28.05 -1.44 -23.08
C GLY A 432 27.50 -0.03 -23.29
N ALA A 433 28.39 0.93 -23.54
CA ALA A 433 27.98 2.30 -23.83
C ALA A 433 26.97 2.34 -25.00
N ALA A 434 25.89 3.11 -24.86
CA ALA A 434 24.95 3.25 -25.97
C ALA A 434 25.62 4.02 -27.12
N PRO A 435 25.42 3.57 -28.37
CA PRO A 435 25.76 4.35 -29.54
C PRO A 435 25.10 5.74 -29.51
N ALA A 436 25.74 6.72 -30.12
CA ALA A 436 25.15 8.04 -30.29
C ALA A 436 23.80 7.93 -31.03
N GLY A 437 22.75 8.49 -30.44
CA GLY A 437 21.40 8.52 -31.01
C GLY A 437 20.49 7.35 -30.61
N SER A 438 21.02 6.30 -29.99
CA SER A 438 20.19 5.22 -29.44
C SER A 438 19.31 5.75 -28.31
N ARG A 439 18.07 5.27 -28.26
CA ARG A 439 17.05 5.72 -27.30
C ARG A 439 16.60 4.63 -26.35
N THR A 440 16.81 3.37 -26.73
CA THR A 440 16.30 2.24 -25.96
C THR A 440 17.29 1.09 -25.91
N PHE A 441 17.28 0.37 -24.79
CA PHE A 441 17.98 -0.89 -24.61
C PHE A 441 16.99 -2.03 -24.65
N CYS A 442 17.27 -3.00 -25.51
CA CYS A 442 16.55 -4.25 -25.61
C CYS A 442 17.19 -5.29 -24.71
N PHE A 443 16.38 -5.95 -23.89
CA PHE A 443 16.77 -7.11 -23.09
C PHE A 443 15.80 -8.26 -23.36
N SER A 444 16.32 -9.43 -23.69
CA SER A 444 15.52 -10.65 -23.85
C SER A 444 16.22 -11.81 -23.17
N LEU A 445 15.56 -12.42 -22.19
CA LEU A 445 15.98 -13.64 -21.51
C LEU A 445 14.92 -14.74 -21.74
N ALA A 446 15.34 -15.89 -22.25
CA ALA A 446 14.55 -17.12 -22.18
C ALA A 446 15.29 -18.10 -21.27
N ILE A 447 14.58 -18.63 -20.29
CA ILE A 447 15.15 -19.47 -19.23
C ILE A 447 14.25 -20.67 -18.96
N LYS A 448 14.90 -21.77 -18.59
CA LYS A 448 14.28 -23.05 -18.30
C LYS A 448 14.87 -23.64 -17.02
N ALA A 449 14.01 -24.09 -16.11
CA ALA A 449 14.37 -24.72 -14.85
C ALA A 449 13.66 -26.09 -14.70
N PRO A 450 14.10 -26.98 -13.79
CA PRO A 450 13.48 -28.29 -13.52
C PRO A 450 12.04 -28.28 -13.01
N GLY A 451 11.44 -27.11 -12.76
CA GLY A 451 10.07 -26.99 -12.27
C GLY A 451 9.60 -25.53 -12.17
N SER A 452 8.42 -25.34 -11.60
CA SER A 452 7.87 -24.01 -11.33
C SER A 452 8.79 -23.25 -10.38
N GLU A 453 9.28 -22.10 -10.82
CA GLU A 453 10.28 -21.27 -10.15
C GLU A 453 9.98 -19.79 -10.39
N MET A 454 10.74 -18.92 -9.75
CA MET A 454 10.76 -17.50 -10.06
C MET A 454 12.17 -17.04 -10.43
N VAL A 455 12.23 -16.14 -11.40
CA VAL A 455 13.45 -15.47 -11.82
C VAL A 455 13.37 -14.03 -11.35
N GLY A 456 14.41 -13.54 -10.68
CA GLY A 456 14.56 -12.14 -10.34
C GLY A 456 15.45 -11.43 -11.34
N LEU A 457 14.99 -10.30 -11.90
CA LEU A 457 15.83 -9.39 -12.65
C LEU A 457 15.94 -8.07 -11.88
N ALA A 458 17.10 -7.83 -11.27
CA ALA A 458 17.39 -6.59 -10.61
C ALA A 458 17.98 -5.59 -11.61
N ILE A 459 17.34 -4.43 -11.72
CA ILE A 459 17.75 -3.35 -12.63
C ILE A 459 18.16 -2.16 -11.77
N PRO A 460 19.47 -1.88 -11.59
CA PRO A 460 19.90 -0.80 -10.73
C PRO A 460 19.61 0.55 -11.38
N GLY A 461 19.30 1.52 -10.55
CA GLY A 461 19.41 2.92 -10.92
C GLY A 461 20.86 3.36 -11.05
N ARG A 462 21.03 4.51 -11.72
CA ARG A 462 22.34 5.13 -11.94
C ARG A 462 23.04 5.33 -10.59
N GLY A 463 24.15 4.63 -10.37
CA GLY A 463 24.97 4.75 -9.16
C GLY A 463 24.40 4.09 -7.89
N ALA A 464 23.33 3.31 -7.99
CA ALA A 464 22.74 2.61 -6.83
C ALA A 464 23.27 1.17 -6.69
N ALA A 465 23.47 0.71 -5.46
CA ALA A 465 23.55 -0.71 -5.16
C ALA A 465 22.22 -1.40 -5.53
N PHE A 466 22.26 -2.70 -5.84
CA PHE A 466 21.05 -3.49 -6.09
C PHE A 466 20.09 -3.40 -4.90
N SER A 467 19.04 -2.58 -5.01
CA SER A 467 17.99 -2.56 -3.98
C SER A 467 17.10 -3.78 -4.17
N LYS A 468 16.72 -4.42 -3.06
CA LYS A 468 15.77 -5.56 -3.07
C LYS A 468 14.42 -5.20 -3.72
N TYR A 469 14.11 -3.91 -3.82
CA TYR A 469 12.84 -3.39 -4.34
C TYR A 469 12.82 -3.23 -5.87
N SER A 470 13.99 -3.23 -6.53
CA SER A 470 14.09 -3.10 -8.01
C SER A 470 14.16 -4.45 -8.73
N ILE A 471 13.73 -5.52 -8.07
CA ILE A 471 13.74 -6.88 -8.61
C ILE A 471 12.41 -7.15 -9.30
N VAL A 472 12.44 -7.20 -10.63
CA VAL A 472 11.33 -7.70 -11.43
C VAL A 472 11.28 -9.22 -11.26
N THR A 473 10.18 -9.74 -10.75
CA THR A 473 9.97 -11.18 -10.58
C THR A 473 9.10 -11.73 -11.69
N VAL A 474 9.57 -12.79 -12.35
CA VAL A 474 8.84 -13.51 -13.39
C VAL A 474 8.68 -14.96 -12.96
N SER A 475 7.42 -15.42 -12.89
CA SER A 475 7.11 -16.82 -12.61
C SER A 475 7.35 -17.66 -13.86
N LEU A 476 8.00 -18.81 -13.70
CA LEU A 476 8.12 -19.83 -14.74
C LEU A 476 6.83 -20.66 -14.78
N ASP A 477 6.52 -21.21 -15.96
CA ASP A 477 5.38 -22.10 -16.13
C ASP A 477 5.57 -23.44 -15.41
N GLN A 478 4.57 -24.32 -15.49
CA GLN A 478 4.62 -25.65 -14.86
C GLN A 478 5.75 -26.54 -15.40
N GLN A 479 6.28 -26.24 -16.60
CA GLN A 479 7.42 -26.91 -17.22
C GLN A 479 8.74 -26.20 -16.90
N GLY A 480 8.70 -25.19 -16.02
CA GLY A 480 9.83 -24.38 -15.63
C GLY A 480 10.34 -23.46 -16.73
N ARG A 481 9.53 -23.11 -17.72
CA ARG A 481 9.93 -22.20 -18.82
C ARG A 481 9.41 -20.79 -18.58
N GLY A 482 10.22 -19.80 -18.94
CA GLY A 482 9.83 -18.40 -18.85
C GLY A 482 10.61 -17.53 -19.82
N GLU A 483 10.01 -16.40 -20.17
CA GLU A 483 10.58 -15.45 -21.10
C GLU A 483 10.40 -14.04 -20.56
N ILE A 484 11.49 -13.29 -20.46
CA ILE A 484 11.50 -11.88 -20.06
C ILE A 484 11.95 -11.09 -21.27
N ASN A 485 11.09 -10.19 -21.77
CA ASN A 485 11.47 -9.23 -22.80
C ASN A 485 11.22 -7.85 -22.23
N LEU A 486 12.25 -7.01 -22.22
CA LEU A 486 12.15 -5.64 -21.74
C LEU A 486 12.70 -4.66 -22.75
N LEU A 487 11.98 -3.55 -22.85
CA LEU A 487 12.45 -2.34 -23.49
C LEU A 487 12.71 -1.30 -22.40
N LEU A 488 13.97 -0.91 -22.26
CA LEU A 488 14.42 0.02 -21.23
C LEU A 488 14.82 1.35 -21.88
N PRO A 489 14.50 2.51 -21.27
CA PRO A 489 14.98 3.80 -21.75
C PRO A 489 16.51 3.94 -21.66
N ALA A 490 17.08 4.83 -22.49
CA ALA A 490 18.49 5.18 -22.45
C ALA A 490 18.97 5.70 -21.08
N ASP A 491 18.09 6.21 -20.21
CA ASP A 491 18.51 6.63 -18.86
C ASP A 491 18.98 5.47 -17.96
N TYR A 492 18.81 4.22 -18.40
CA TYR A 492 19.39 3.01 -17.79
C TYR A 492 20.75 2.63 -18.42
N MET A 493 21.35 3.50 -19.24
CA MET A 493 22.70 3.36 -19.77
C MET A 493 23.74 3.19 -18.66
N GLY A 494 24.60 2.18 -18.80
CA GLY A 494 25.64 1.85 -17.82
C GLY A 494 25.12 1.21 -16.53
N SER A 495 23.82 0.91 -16.44
CA SER A 495 23.27 0.11 -15.33
C SER A 495 23.67 -1.35 -15.48
N VAL A 496 24.20 -1.95 -14.41
CA VAL A 496 24.56 -3.36 -14.38
C VAL A 496 23.31 -4.21 -14.12
N PHE A 497 22.80 -4.97 -15.08
CA PHE A 497 21.67 -5.86 -14.81
C PHE A 497 22.12 -7.07 -14.01
N ARG A 498 21.33 -7.48 -13.02
CA ARG A 498 21.58 -8.72 -12.27
C ARG A 498 20.41 -9.66 -12.43
N ILE A 499 20.66 -10.80 -13.05
CA ILE A 499 19.72 -11.92 -13.14
C ILE A 499 20.00 -12.83 -11.95
N THR A 500 18.99 -13.02 -11.10
CA THR A 500 18.94 -14.04 -10.05
C THR A 500 18.09 -15.19 -10.61
N PRO A 501 18.72 -16.27 -11.09
CA PRO A 501 18.10 -17.20 -12.04
C PRO A 501 17.00 -18.09 -11.45
N THR A 502 17.15 -18.58 -10.21
CA THR A 502 16.14 -19.39 -9.52
C THR A 502 16.28 -19.20 -8.02
N PHE A 503 15.16 -19.22 -7.27
CA PHE A 503 15.20 -19.09 -5.81
C PHE A 503 15.30 -20.45 -5.09
N SER A 504 14.80 -21.54 -5.70
CA SER A 504 14.84 -22.88 -5.08
C SER A 504 15.57 -23.96 -5.88
N SER A 505 15.68 -23.87 -7.21
CA SER A 505 16.40 -24.84 -8.03
C SER A 505 17.92 -24.59 -8.07
N GLN A 506 18.70 -25.68 -8.10
CA GLN A 506 20.15 -25.65 -8.27
C GLN A 506 20.62 -25.61 -9.73
N ASP A 507 19.81 -26.08 -10.69
CA ASP A 507 20.17 -26.14 -12.11
C ASP A 507 19.18 -25.33 -12.96
N PHE A 508 19.67 -24.64 -14.00
CA PHE A 508 18.84 -23.94 -15.00
C PHE A 508 19.56 -23.79 -16.36
N GLU A 509 18.80 -23.56 -17.42
CA GLU A 509 19.27 -23.32 -18.78
C GLU A 509 18.83 -21.91 -19.22
N ILE A 510 19.76 -21.11 -19.76
CA ILE A 510 19.46 -19.87 -20.48
C ILE A 510 19.44 -20.22 -21.96
N ASP A 511 18.24 -20.45 -22.48
CA ASP A 511 18.03 -20.75 -23.91
C ASP A 511 18.35 -19.53 -24.78
N ARG A 512 18.17 -18.33 -24.25
CA ARG A 512 18.42 -17.08 -24.96
C ARG A 512 18.77 -15.94 -24.00
N LEU A 513 19.85 -15.23 -24.27
CA LEU A 513 20.15 -13.94 -23.65
C LEU A 513 20.59 -12.96 -24.74
N LYS A 514 19.70 -12.05 -25.11
CA LYS A 514 19.95 -11.02 -26.11
C LYS A 514 19.90 -9.66 -25.46
N THR A 515 20.89 -8.83 -25.78
CA THR A 515 20.95 -7.46 -25.30
C THR A 515 21.49 -6.54 -26.39
N GLY A 516 20.95 -5.33 -26.50
CA GLY A 516 21.49 -4.37 -27.45
C GLY A 516 20.76 -3.04 -27.45
N TRP A 517 21.42 -2.05 -28.01
CA TRP A 517 20.90 -0.70 -28.17
C TRP A 517 20.16 -0.54 -29.49
N GLN A 518 19.05 0.20 -29.47
CA GLN A 518 18.31 0.66 -30.64
C GLN A 518 18.25 2.19 -30.67
#